data_AF-A0A5C6M633-F1
#
_entry.id   AF-A0A5C6M633-F1
#
_cell.length_a   1.000
_cell.length_b   1.000
_cell.length_c   1.000
_cell.angle_alpha   90.00
_cell.angle_beta   90.00
_cell.angle_gamma   90.00
#
_symmetry.space_group_name_H-M   'P 1'
#
loop_
_entity.id
_entity.type
_entity.pdbx_description
1 polymer ?
#
loop_
_entity_poly.entity_id
_entity_poly.type
_entity_poly.pdbx_seq_one_letter_code
_entity_poly.pdbx_strand_id
1 'polypeptide(L)'
;MVSAKTVADWGADPVWGDRTEEWLGTLVSRVDQLLGQALAGQGPARVRFSRSTSPLAMNRRLPTPDGIRLAPNPAGPVDHDVPVLQISAPDNRLLAVALESVPLPFAPLPAAAELRARAASPNGFVARHAQMILQNWPDPGDQPPDYQYPVQVIRLGNQQPVWVAGYSNLVNACIPNHRTLQEGGYEGTEAIIYQSLPAPFRPELEDRIKATVQRLSGITRQ
;
A
#
# COMPACT_ATOMS: atom_id res chain seq x y z
N MET A 1 16.79 -2.12 -3.50
CA MET A 1 17.38 -3.17 -4.36
C MET A 1 16.27 -3.64 -5.28
N VAL A 2 16.30 -3.23 -6.55
CA VAL A 2 15.38 -3.76 -7.57
C VAL A 2 15.72 -5.24 -7.74
N SER A 3 14.70 -6.09 -7.92
CA SER A 3 14.82 -7.55 -8.05
C SER A 3 16.09 -7.99 -8.79
N ALA A 4 16.83 -8.96 -8.23
CA ALA A 4 18.03 -9.54 -8.84
C ALA A 4 17.74 -10.37 -10.12
N LYS A 5 16.46 -10.54 -10.47
CA LYS A 5 16.02 -11.22 -11.68
C LYS A 5 15.79 -10.25 -12.82
N THR A 6 16.41 -10.53 -13.95
CA THR A 6 16.20 -9.92 -15.26
C THR A 6 14.95 -10.48 -15.96
N VAL A 7 14.47 -9.84 -17.01
CA VAL A 7 13.39 -10.38 -17.86
C VAL A 7 13.72 -11.76 -18.43
N ALA A 8 15.00 -12.01 -18.72
CA ALA A 8 15.48 -13.30 -19.20
C ALA A 8 15.33 -14.41 -18.14
N ASP A 9 15.47 -14.09 -16.85
CA ASP A 9 15.30 -15.06 -15.75
C ASP A 9 13.86 -15.57 -15.60
N TRP A 10 12.91 -14.92 -16.29
CA TRP A 10 11.51 -15.32 -16.36
C TRP A 10 11.15 -16.06 -17.66
N GLY A 11 12.13 -16.31 -18.54
CA GLY A 11 11.90 -16.95 -19.84
C GLY A 11 11.11 -16.06 -20.81
N ALA A 12 11.05 -14.75 -20.56
CA ALA A 12 10.41 -13.78 -21.43
C ALA A 12 11.37 -13.30 -22.52
N ASP A 13 10.82 -12.97 -23.69
CA ASP A 13 11.59 -12.46 -24.82
C ASP A 13 12.38 -11.19 -24.44
N PRO A 14 13.68 -11.08 -24.78
CA PRO A 14 14.52 -9.91 -24.49
C PRO A 14 13.90 -8.57 -24.90
N VAL A 15 13.04 -8.53 -25.92
CA VAL A 15 12.31 -7.31 -26.33
C VAL A 15 11.51 -6.68 -25.19
N TRP A 16 11.06 -7.47 -24.22
CA TRP A 16 10.34 -6.97 -23.04
C TRP A 16 11.28 -6.33 -22.02
N GLY A 17 12.55 -6.75 -21.97
CA GLY A 17 13.59 -6.11 -21.17
C GLY A 17 13.86 -4.70 -21.68
N ASP A 18 14.15 -4.57 -22.96
CA ASP A 18 14.44 -3.28 -23.59
C ASP A 18 13.26 -2.29 -23.46
N ARG A 19 12.03 -2.77 -23.68
CA ARG A 19 10.82 -1.95 -23.49
C ARG A 19 10.60 -1.54 -22.03
N THR A 20 10.96 -2.40 -21.07
CA THR A 20 10.84 -2.08 -19.64
C THR A 20 11.82 -0.99 -19.25
N GLU A 21 13.06 -1.07 -19.71
CA GLU A 21 14.09 -0.05 -19.45
C GLU A 21 13.75 1.29 -20.10
N GLU A 22 13.26 1.29 -21.36
CA GLU A 22 12.80 2.50 -22.04
C GLU A 22 11.64 3.17 -21.29
N TRP A 23 10.67 2.37 -20.87
CA TRP A 23 9.54 2.85 -20.07
C TRP A 23 9.99 3.41 -18.73
N LEU A 24 10.93 2.74 -18.04
CA LEU A 24 11.48 3.18 -16.77
C LEU A 24 12.19 4.53 -16.91
N GLY A 25 13.01 4.70 -17.95
CA GLY A 25 13.66 5.98 -18.26
C GLY A 25 12.64 7.10 -18.50
N THR A 26 11.58 6.81 -19.25
CA THR A 26 10.48 7.76 -19.49
C THR A 26 9.77 8.13 -18.20
N LEU A 27 9.49 7.16 -17.32
CA LEU A 27 8.83 7.40 -16.04
C LEU A 27 9.69 8.30 -15.14
N VAL A 28 10.97 7.97 -14.98
CA VAL A 28 11.90 8.75 -14.15
C VAL A 28 11.99 10.20 -14.64
N SER A 29 12.18 10.39 -15.94
CA SER A 29 12.24 11.73 -16.55
C SER A 29 10.97 12.56 -16.30
N ARG A 30 9.79 11.95 -16.46
CA ARG A 30 8.51 12.63 -16.20
C ARG A 30 8.32 12.99 -14.73
N VAL A 31 8.74 12.12 -13.81
CA VAL A 31 8.68 12.39 -12.37
C VAL A 31 9.58 13.57 -12.01
N ASP A 32 10.82 13.59 -12.51
CA ASP A 32 11.76 14.70 -12.26
C ASP A 32 11.23 16.04 -12.78
N GLN A 33 10.69 16.05 -14.00
CA GLN A 33 10.06 17.25 -14.58
C GLN A 33 8.87 17.76 -13.74
N LEU A 34 8.03 16.84 -13.26
CA LEU A 34 6.90 17.17 -12.37
C LEU A 34 7.37 17.78 -11.05
N LEU A 35 8.42 17.24 -10.45
CA LEU A 35 9.01 17.79 -9.22
C LEU A 35 9.56 19.19 -9.45
N GLY A 36 10.29 19.42 -10.55
CA GLY A 36 10.80 20.74 -10.91
C GLY A 36 9.68 21.78 -11.09
N GLN A 37 8.59 21.41 -11.75
CA GLN A 37 7.42 22.28 -11.92
C GLN A 37 6.71 22.59 -10.59
N ALA A 38 6.57 21.60 -9.71
CA ALA A 38 5.97 21.78 -8.39
C ALA A 38 6.79 22.72 -7.51
N LEU A 39 8.12 22.58 -7.52
CA LEU A 39 9.03 23.45 -6.77
C LEU A 39 9.02 24.89 -7.30
N ALA A 40 8.94 25.08 -8.62
CA ALA A 40 8.84 26.41 -9.22
C ALA A 40 7.49 27.10 -8.93
N GLY A 41 6.42 26.33 -8.73
CA GLY A 41 5.06 26.81 -8.47
C GLY A 41 4.67 26.94 -7.00
N GLN A 42 5.64 26.99 -6.07
CA GLN A 42 5.36 27.09 -4.63
C GLN A 42 4.68 28.42 -4.26
N GLY A 43 3.77 28.35 -3.30
CA GLY A 43 3.07 29.51 -2.75
C GLY A 43 2.01 29.11 -1.73
N PRO A 44 1.35 30.08 -1.09
CA PRO A 44 0.39 29.82 -0.02
C PRO A 44 -0.76 28.94 -0.47
N ALA A 45 -1.20 28.00 0.37
CA ALA A 45 -2.38 27.17 0.11
C ALA A 45 -3.23 26.91 1.37
N ARG A 46 -4.42 26.34 1.15
CA ARG A 46 -5.40 25.94 2.15
C ARG A 46 -5.62 24.45 2.03
N VAL A 47 -5.68 23.75 3.16
CA VAL A 47 -5.96 22.32 3.15
C VAL A 47 -7.13 21.91 4.03
N ARG A 48 -7.95 21.02 3.46
CA ARG A 48 -9.11 20.40 4.07
C ARG A 48 -9.01 18.88 4.01
N PHE A 49 -9.37 18.22 5.10
CA PHE A 49 -9.56 16.78 5.19
C PHE A 49 -11.06 16.46 5.22
N SER A 50 -11.48 15.44 4.48
CA SER A 50 -12.83 14.88 4.54
C SER A 50 -12.79 13.36 4.42
N ARG A 51 -13.85 12.70 4.85
CA ARG A 51 -14.03 11.25 4.74
C ARG A 51 -15.31 10.99 3.94
N SER A 52 -15.28 10.05 3.01
CA SER A 52 -16.41 9.61 2.19
C SER A 52 -16.45 8.08 2.12
N THR A 53 -17.44 7.52 1.44
CA THR A 53 -17.58 6.07 1.26
C THR A 53 -17.72 5.71 -0.22
N SER A 54 -17.09 4.62 -0.66
CA SER A 54 -17.23 4.10 -2.04
C SER A 54 -17.70 2.64 -2.05
N PRO A 55 -18.80 2.31 -2.75
CA PRO A 55 -19.32 0.95 -2.82
C PRO A 55 -18.62 0.05 -3.86
N LEU A 56 -17.59 0.55 -4.55
CA LEU A 56 -16.98 -0.15 -5.69
C LEU A 56 -16.18 -1.39 -5.29
N ALA A 57 -15.64 -1.42 -4.07
CA ALA A 57 -14.85 -2.55 -3.59
C ALA A 57 -15.75 -3.75 -3.22
N MET A 58 -15.26 -4.96 -3.48
CA MET A 58 -15.96 -6.21 -3.15
C MET A 58 -14.93 -7.26 -2.74
N ASN A 59 -15.17 -7.93 -1.62
CA ASN A 59 -14.34 -9.04 -1.20
C ASN A 59 -14.52 -10.19 -2.20
N ARG A 60 -13.42 -10.73 -2.73
CA ARG A 60 -13.44 -11.78 -3.76
C ARG A 60 -13.17 -13.18 -3.22
N ARG A 61 -13.17 -13.36 -1.90
CA ARG A 61 -12.85 -14.64 -1.24
C ARG A 61 -14.09 -15.19 -0.56
N LEU A 62 -14.79 -16.07 -1.27
CA LEU A 62 -15.96 -16.76 -0.74
C LEU A 62 -15.54 -18.02 0.01
N PRO A 63 -15.82 -18.14 1.32
CA PRO A 63 -15.65 -19.40 2.04
C PRO A 63 -16.59 -20.47 1.51
N THR A 64 -16.06 -21.66 1.26
CA THR A 64 -16.80 -22.88 0.88
C THR A 64 -16.35 -24.05 1.76
N PRO A 65 -17.11 -25.17 1.81
CA PRO A 65 -16.69 -26.36 2.55
C PRO A 65 -15.31 -26.89 2.14
N ASP A 66 -14.93 -26.70 0.87
CA ASP A 66 -13.66 -27.15 0.30
C ASP A 66 -12.53 -26.10 0.36
N GLY A 67 -12.75 -24.96 1.02
CA GLY A 67 -11.76 -23.89 1.19
C GLY A 67 -12.21 -22.52 0.68
N ILE A 68 -11.28 -21.71 0.16
CA ILE A 68 -11.61 -20.39 -0.36
C ILE A 68 -11.74 -20.44 -1.88
N ARG A 69 -12.91 -20.03 -2.38
CA ARG A 69 -13.13 -19.82 -3.81
C ARG A 69 -12.97 -18.34 -4.17
N LEU A 70 -12.31 -18.06 -5.30
CA LEU A 70 -12.24 -16.72 -5.86
C LEU A 70 -13.57 -16.36 -6.54
N ALA A 71 -14.50 -15.80 -5.76
CA ALA A 71 -15.84 -15.38 -6.18
C ALA A 71 -16.32 -14.21 -5.29
N PRO A 72 -17.30 -13.40 -5.73
CA PRO A 72 -17.84 -12.33 -4.90
C PRO A 72 -18.31 -12.85 -3.53
N ASN A 73 -17.87 -12.18 -2.47
CA ASN A 73 -18.22 -12.45 -1.08
C ASN A 73 -18.78 -11.17 -0.42
N PRO A 74 -20.09 -10.92 -0.54
CA PRO A 74 -20.72 -9.75 0.05
C PRO A 74 -20.69 -9.71 1.58
N ALA A 75 -20.47 -10.85 2.23
CA ALA A 75 -20.35 -10.97 3.68
C ALA A 75 -18.90 -10.82 4.17
N GLY A 76 -17.93 -10.76 3.24
CA GLY A 76 -16.53 -10.55 3.57
C GLY A 76 -16.27 -9.09 3.96
N PRO A 77 -15.29 -8.83 4.83
CA PRO A 77 -14.89 -7.46 5.14
C PRO A 77 -14.41 -6.77 3.86
N VAL A 78 -14.77 -5.50 3.72
CA VAL A 78 -14.36 -4.61 2.63
C VAL A 78 -14.14 -3.22 3.22
N ASP A 79 -13.01 -2.60 2.90
CA ASP A 79 -12.77 -1.20 3.24
C ASP A 79 -13.44 -0.28 2.21
N HIS A 80 -14.53 0.36 2.65
CA HIS A 80 -15.25 1.34 1.84
C HIS A 80 -14.84 2.78 2.18
N ASP A 81 -13.94 3.01 3.14
CA ASP A 81 -13.56 4.35 3.55
C ASP A 81 -12.72 5.06 2.49
N VAL A 82 -13.08 6.30 2.18
CA VAL A 82 -12.38 7.14 1.21
C VAL A 82 -11.95 8.43 1.91
N PRO A 83 -10.76 8.46 2.53
CA PRO A 83 -10.17 9.70 3.02
C PRO A 83 -9.77 10.60 1.84
N VAL A 84 -10.13 11.88 1.92
CA VAL A 84 -9.87 12.88 0.87
C VAL A 84 -9.14 14.07 1.47
N LEU A 85 -8.02 14.44 0.84
CA LEU A 85 -7.27 15.65 1.17
C LEU A 85 -7.34 16.64 0.00
N GLN A 86 -7.85 17.84 0.27
CA GLN A 86 -8.04 18.89 -0.72
C GLN A 86 -7.09 20.05 -0.43
N ILE A 87 -6.17 20.37 -1.35
CA ILE A 87 -5.26 21.53 -1.29
C ILE A 87 -5.73 22.59 -2.29
N SER A 88 -6.04 23.80 -1.84
CA SER A 88 -6.53 24.90 -2.70
C SER A 88 -5.71 26.17 -2.50
N ALA A 89 -5.59 27.01 -3.51
CA ALA A 89 -5.02 28.35 -3.40
C ALA A 89 -5.89 29.22 -2.48
N PRO A 90 -5.39 30.41 -2.07
CA PRO A 90 -6.14 31.32 -1.20
C PRO A 90 -7.46 31.79 -1.82
N ASP A 91 -7.54 31.78 -3.16
CA ASP A 91 -8.74 32.06 -3.97
C ASP A 91 -9.71 30.86 -4.09
N ASN A 92 -9.45 29.77 -3.35
CA ASN A 92 -10.16 28.48 -3.40
C ASN A 92 -10.01 27.68 -4.70
N ARG A 93 -9.08 28.03 -5.59
CA ARG A 93 -8.74 27.19 -6.74
C ARG A 93 -8.00 25.94 -6.26
N LEU A 94 -8.56 24.76 -6.49
CA LEU A 94 -7.93 23.48 -6.13
C LEU A 94 -6.58 23.32 -6.86
N LEU A 95 -5.48 23.21 -6.11
CA LEU A 95 -4.12 23.26 -6.64
C LEU A 95 -3.55 21.87 -6.86
N ALA A 96 -3.60 21.05 -5.83
CA ALA A 96 -2.84 19.82 -5.82
C ALA A 96 -3.44 18.84 -4.84
N VAL A 97 -2.88 17.67 -4.92
CA VAL A 97 -3.21 16.52 -4.14
C VAL A 97 -1.84 15.79 -3.98
N ALA A 98 -1.47 15.37 -2.76
CA ALA A 98 -0.07 15.13 -2.36
C ALA A 98 0.33 13.64 -2.27
N LEU A 99 1.64 13.34 -2.27
CA LEU A 99 2.20 12.00 -2.03
C LEU A 99 3.12 12.00 -0.81
N GLU A 100 2.98 11.02 0.08
CA GLU A 100 3.92 10.76 1.18
C GLU A 100 3.99 9.26 1.51
N SER A 101 5.16 8.80 1.94
CA SER A 101 5.29 7.48 2.58
C SER A 101 4.92 7.54 4.06
N VAL A 102 3.89 6.79 4.44
CA VAL A 102 3.49 6.57 5.82
C VAL A 102 4.21 5.31 6.34
N PRO A 103 5.03 5.39 7.41
CA PRO A 103 5.55 4.20 8.07
C PRO A 103 4.41 3.43 8.73
N LEU A 104 4.10 2.23 8.21
CA LEU A 104 3.12 1.30 8.78
C LEU A 104 3.85 0.25 9.62
N PRO A 105 3.85 0.38 10.96
CA PRO A 105 4.59 -0.52 11.81
C PRO A 105 4.02 -1.93 11.76
N PHE A 106 4.92 -2.92 11.76
CA PHE A 106 4.53 -4.33 11.86
C PHE A 106 4.22 -4.71 13.31
N ALA A 107 3.31 -5.67 13.48
CA ALA A 107 3.15 -6.39 14.71
C ALA A 107 4.43 -7.20 15.03
N PRO A 108 4.66 -7.59 16.30
CA PRO A 108 5.75 -8.50 16.63
C PRO A 108 5.66 -9.81 15.84
N LEU A 109 6.81 -10.38 15.48
CA LEU A 109 6.86 -11.70 14.86
C LEU A 109 6.25 -12.76 15.80
N PRO A 110 5.60 -13.80 15.24
CA PRO A 110 5.25 -14.99 16.01
C PRO A 110 6.49 -15.64 16.63
N ALA A 111 6.31 -16.42 17.69
CA ALA A 111 7.43 -17.10 18.34
C ALA A 111 8.13 -18.07 17.37
N ALA A 112 9.45 -18.23 17.50
CA ALA A 112 10.24 -19.09 16.61
C ALA A 112 9.73 -20.54 16.53
N ALA A 113 9.22 -21.08 17.64
CA ALA A 113 8.60 -22.41 17.68
C ALA A 113 7.36 -22.49 16.78
N GLU A 114 6.53 -21.45 16.80
CA GLU A 114 5.33 -21.36 15.96
C GLU A 114 5.70 -21.22 14.47
N LEU A 115 6.70 -20.39 14.16
CA LEU A 115 7.20 -20.25 12.78
C LEU A 115 7.76 -21.57 12.24
N ARG A 116 8.50 -22.35 13.06
CA ARG A 116 8.99 -23.68 12.66
C ARG A 116 7.84 -24.65 12.39
N ALA A 117 6.76 -24.60 13.18
CA ALA A 117 5.56 -25.40 12.91
C ALA A 117 4.90 -24.98 11.58
N ARG A 118 4.75 -23.68 11.33
CA ARG A 118 4.21 -23.14 10.07
C ARG A 118 5.08 -23.52 8.85
N ALA A 119 6.40 -23.58 9.01
CA ALA A 119 7.36 -23.96 7.96
C ALA A 119 7.18 -25.41 7.47
N ALA A 120 6.55 -26.28 8.27
CA ALA A 120 6.21 -27.66 7.92
C ALA A 120 4.76 -27.82 7.40
N SER A 121 4.04 -26.71 7.17
CA SER A 121 2.65 -26.74 6.73
C SER A 121 2.50 -27.41 5.35
N PRO A 122 1.45 -28.22 5.11
CA PRO A 122 1.14 -28.71 3.76
C PRO A 122 0.69 -27.60 2.81
N ASN A 123 0.34 -26.41 3.34
CA ASN A 123 0.09 -25.23 2.52
C ASN A 123 1.43 -24.56 2.15
N GLY A 124 1.84 -24.70 0.89
CA GLY A 124 3.13 -24.21 0.40
C GLY A 124 3.35 -22.69 0.54
N PHE A 125 2.29 -21.88 0.63
CA PHE A 125 2.43 -20.45 0.90
C PHE A 125 2.78 -20.19 2.36
N VAL A 126 2.10 -20.86 3.29
CA VAL A 126 2.37 -20.77 4.73
C VAL A 126 3.77 -21.30 5.04
N ALA A 127 4.14 -22.44 4.46
CA ALA A 127 5.46 -23.04 4.63
C ALA A 127 6.57 -22.11 4.15
N ARG A 128 6.46 -21.60 2.91
CA ARG A 128 7.46 -20.70 2.31
C ARG A 128 7.56 -19.36 3.05
N HIS A 129 6.43 -18.80 3.49
CA HIS A 129 6.42 -17.55 4.25
C HIS A 129 7.15 -17.71 5.59
N ALA A 130 6.88 -18.79 6.33
CA ALA A 130 7.54 -19.05 7.60
C ALA A 130 9.04 -19.34 7.44
N GLN A 131 9.43 -20.07 6.40
CA GLN A 131 10.85 -20.30 6.06
C GLN A 131 11.56 -18.99 5.72
N MET A 132 10.91 -18.11 4.94
CA MET A 132 11.44 -16.79 4.60
C MET A 132 11.65 -15.93 5.84
N ILE A 133 10.70 -15.90 6.78
CA ILE A 133 10.86 -15.16 8.04
C ILE A 133 12.04 -15.71 8.84
N LEU A 134 12.09 -17.04 9.06
CA LEU A 134 13.16 -17.68 9.83
C LEU A 134 14.55 -17.47 9.20
N GLN A 135 14.62 -17.34 7.88
CA GLN A 135 15.87 -17.11 7.16
C GLN A 135 16.34 -15.65 7.24
N ASN A 136 15.43 -14.69 7.10
CA ASN A 136 15.78 -13.27 7.02
C ASN A 136 15.81 -12.57 8.37
N TRP A 137 15.00 -13.03 9.34
CA TRP A 137 14.81 -12.40 10.66
C TRP A 137 14.79 -13.46 11.77
N PRO A 138 15.94 -14.08 12.07
CA PRO A 138 16.04 -15.19 13.02
C PRO A 138 15.77 -14.76 14.47
N ASP A 139 16.11 -13.52 14.84
CA ASP A 139 15.98 -13.02 16.21
C ASP A 139 14.83 -11.99 16.38
N PRO A 140 14.17 -11.94 17.55
CA PRO A 140 13.17 -10.92 17.84
C PRO A 140 13.76 -9.51 17.77
N GLY A 141 13.41 -8.76 16.72
CA GLY A 141 13.88 -7.39 16.48
C GLY A 141 14.56 -7.19 15.12
N ASP A 142 14.91 -8.28 14.43
CA ASP A 142 15.57 -8.22 13.11
C ASP A 142 14.64 -7.77 11.99
N GLN A 143 13.32 -7.93 12.16
CA GLN A 143 12.35 -7.49 11.16
C GLN A 143 12.40 -5.96 10.99
N PRO A 144 12.16 -5.46 9.76
CA PRO A 144 11.96 -4.03 9.55
C PRO A 144 10.91 -3.48 10.53
N PRO A 145 11.12 -2.29 11.10
CA PRO A 145 10.20 -1.73 12.09
C PRO A 145 8.84 -1.36 11.47
N ASP A 146 8.84 -1.06 10.17
CA ASP A 146 7.68 -0.65 9.41
C ASP A 146 7.79 -0.97 7.92
N TYR A 147 6.64 -0.86 7.25
CA TYR A 147 6.51 -0.79 5.82
C TYR A 147 6.27 0.67 5.41
N GLN A 148 7.10 1.19 4.50
CA GLN A 148 6.92 2.54 3.96
C GLN A 148 5.78 2.53 2.92
N TYR A 149 4.58 2.93 3.33
CA TYR A 149 3.38 2.90 2.49
C TYR A 149 3.17 4.23 1.77
N PRO A 150 3.33 4.29 0.43
CA PRO A 150 3.09 5.52 -0.31
C PRO A 150 1.59 5.81 -0.41
N VAL A 151 1.17 6.94 0.16
CA VAL A 151 -0.17 7.50 0.00
C VAL A 151 -0.09 8.51 -1.14
N GLN A 152 -0.59 8.14 -2.32
CA GLN A 152 -0.64 9.04 -3.47
C GLN A 152 -2.02 9.66 -3.60
N VAL A 153 -2.02 10.96 -3.84
CA VAL A 153 -3.24 11.69 -4.05
C VAL A 153 -2.95 12.59 -5.30
N ILE A 154 -3.82 12.61 -6.33
CA ILE A 154 -3.55 13.27 -7.65
C ILE A 154 -4.67 14.23 -8.05
N ARG A 155 -4.33 15.36 -8.70
CA ARG A 155 -5.28 16.12 -9.55
C ARG A 155 -4.77 16.29 -10.97
N LEU A 156 -5.65 16.05 -11.94
CA LEU A 156 -5.49 16.37 -13.36
C LEU A 156 -6.36 17.60 -13.70
N GLY A 157 -5.72 18.69 -14.11
CA GLY A 157 -6.38 19.84 -14.74
C GLY A 157 -7.28 20.70 -13.84
N ASN A 158 -7.89 21.71 -14.47
CA ASN A 158 -8.60 22.78 -13.76
C ASN A 158 -10.05 22.43 -13.38
N GLN A 159 -10.68 21.39 -13.96
CA GLN A 159 -12.11 21.09 -13.74
C GLN A 159 -12.43 19.57 -13.63
N GLN A 160 -12.23 19.00 -12.43
CA GLN A 160 -12.77 17.75 -11.83
C GLN A 160 -12.60 16.40 -12.60
N PRO A 161 -12.57 15.22 -11.94
CA PRO A 161 -12.69 14.91 -10.50
C PRO A 161 -11.34 14.61 -9.82
N VAL A 162 -11.35 14.61 -8.49
CA VAL A 162 -10.22 14.19 -7.65
C VAL A 162 -10.16 12.67 -7.62
N TRP A 163 -9.00 12.11 -7.96
CA TRP A 163 -8.73 10.68 -7.81
C TRP A 163 -7.77 10.48 -6.64
N VAL A 164 -8.23 9.71 -5.65
CA VAL A 164 -7.41 9.22 -4.55
C VAL A 164 -7.05 7.78 -4.92
N ALA A 165 -5.76 7.51 -5.08
CA ALA A 165 -5.26 6.23 -5.54
C ALA A 165 -4.35 5.66 -4.44
N GLY A 166 -4.96 5.15 -3.38
CA GLY A 166 -4.30 4.17 -2.51
C GLY A 166 -4.08 2.87 -3.30
N TYR A 167 -3.09 2.06 -2.94
CA TYR A 167 -2.75 0.79 -3.62
C TYR A 167 -2.13 0.87 -5.03
N SER A 168 -1.83 2.06 -5.54
CA SER A 168 -1.44 2.20 -6.96
C SER A 168 0.05 2.02 -7.25
N ASN A 169 0.90 1.98 -6.23
CA ASN A 169 2.36 1.97 -6.44
C ASN A 169 3.05 0.63 -6.25
N LEU A 170 2.42 -0.37 -5.61
CA LEU A 170 2.86 -1.77 -5.59
C LEU A 170 1.77 -2.61 -4.90
N VAL A 171 1.47 -3.81 -5.42
CA VAL A 171 0.56 -4.76 -4.75
C VAL A 171 1.35 -5.49 -3.66
N ASN A 172 1.44 -4.92 -2.45
CA ASN A 172 2.25 -5.47 -1.35
C ASN A 172 1.46 -6.02 -0.14
N ALA A 173 0.16 -5.71 -0.01
CA ALA A 173 -0.82 -6.38 0.88
C ALA A 173 -2.13 -5.56 0.85
N CYS A 174 -3.22 -6.11 1.42
CA CYS A 174 -4.34 -5.30 1.86
C CYS A 174 -3.88 -4.37 3.00
N ILE A 175 -4.21 -3.09 2.91
CA ILE A 175 -4.16 -2.09 3.98
C ILE A 175 -5.56 -2.04 4.62
N PRO A 176 -5.74 -2.67 5.79
CA PRO A 176 -7.03 -2.72 6.45
C PRO A 176 -7.28 -1.46 7.30
N ASN A 177 -8.52 -1.00 7.38
CA ASN A 177 -8.93 -0.09 8.46
C ASN A 177 -8.96 -0.84 9.81
N HIS A 178 -9.12 -0.11 10.93
CA HIS A 178 -9.05 -0.67 12.27
C HIS A 178 -10.03 -1.82 12.49
N ARG A 179 -11.23 -1.70 11.93
CA ARG A 179 -12.28 -2.72 12.02
C ARG A 179 -11.88 -3.99 11.27
N THR A 180 -11.47 -3.88 10.02
CA THR A 180 -11.05 -5.04 9.19
C THR A 180 -9.85 -5.76 9.79
N LEU A 181 -8.93 -5.03 10.42
CA LEU A 181 -7.80 -5.61 11.13
C LEU A 181 -8.25 -6.43 12.36
N GLN A 182 -9.23 -5.92 13.13
CA GLN A 182 -9.81 -6.63 14.28
C GLN A 182 -10.60 -7.87 13.87
N GLU A 183 -11.37 -7.77 12.78
CA GLU A 183 -12.14 -8.88 12.22
C GLU A 183 -11.23 -9.99 11.65
N GLY A 184 -9.99 -9.64 11.28
CA GLY A 184 -8.98 -10.59 10.85
C GLY A 184 -9.21 -11.14 9.43
N GLY A 185 -8.77 -12.38 9.21
CA GLY A 185 -8.89 -13.06 7.92
C GLY A 185 -7.98 -12.48 6.85
N TYR A 186 -8.31 -12.74 5.58
CA TYR A 186 -7.40 -12.45 4.47
C TYR A 186 -7.00 -10.99 4.36
N GLU A 187 -7.97 -10.07 4.32
CA GLU A 187 -7.69 -8.65 4.10
C GLU A 187 -7.09 -7.98 5.36
N GLY A 188 -7.46 -8.45 6.54
CA GLY A 188 -6.92 -7.92 7.80
C GLY A 188 -5.52 -8.43 8.12
N THR A 189 -5.28 -9.75 7.98
CA THR A 189 -4.11 -10.39 8.62
C THR A 189 -3.36 -11.40 7.76
N GLU A 190 -3.97 -12.02 6.74
CA GLU A 190 -3.30 -13.12 5.99
C GLU A 190 -2.74 -12.68 4.63
N ALA A 191 -3.17 -11.56 4.06
CA ALA A 191 -2.66 -11.04 2.79
C ALA A 191 -1.12 -10.88 2.80
N ILE A 192 -0.56 -10.61 3.98
CA ILE A 192 0.88 -10.49 4.23
C ILE A 192 1.66 -11.77 3.89
N ILE A 193 1.04 -12.95 3.99
CA ILE A 193 1.65 -14.25 3.66
C ILE A 193 1.98 -14.33 2.17
N TYR A 194 1.06 -13.85 1.32
CA TYR A 194 1.21 -13.93 -0.13
C TYR A 194 2.18 -12.90 -0.69
N GLN A 195 2.44 -11.85 0.08
CA GLN A 195 3.30 -10.73 -0.30
C GLN A 195 4.62 -10.71 0.45
N SER A 196 4.91 -11.78 1.20
CA SER A 196 6.18 -11.95 1.92
C SER A 196 6.47 -10.81 2.92
N LEU A 197 5.44 -10.21 3.51
CA LEU A 197 5.62 -9.23 4.59
C LEU A 197 5.83 -9.94 5.94
N PRO A 198 6.60 -9.36 6.88
CA PRO A 198 6.98 -10.02 8.14
C PRO A 198 5.79 -10.39 9.04
N ALA A 199 4.83 -9.47 9.20
CA ALA A 199 3.68 -9.63 10.08
C ALA A 199 2.51 -8.75 9.60
N PRO A 200 1.29 -8.93 10.15
CA PRO A 200 0.22 -7.94 10.02
C PRO A 200 0.64 -6.56 10.53
N PHE A 201 -0.03 -5.51 10.06
CA PHE A 201 0.18 -4.15 10.54
C PHE A 201 -0.39 -3.97 11.96
N ARG A 202 0.15 -3.00 12.72
CA ARG A 202 -0.40 -2.66 14.04
C ARG A 202 -1.73 -1.92 13.94
N PRO A 203 -2.59 -1.96 14.98
CA PRO A 203 -3.91 -1.33 14.97
C PRO A 203 -3.93 0.18 14.75
N GLU A 204 -2.82 0.87 15.02
CA GLU A 204 -2.70 2.32 14.84
C GLU A 204 -2.42 2.74 13.39
N LEU A 205 -2.33 1.78 12.43
CA LEU A 205 -1.98 2.09 11.04
C LEU A 205 -2.92 3.13 10.43
N GLU A 206 -4.23 3.01 10.68
CA GLU A 206 -5.25 3.88 10.09
C GLU A 206 -5.08 5.31 10.61
N ASP A 207 -4.79 5.45 11.91
CA ASP A 207 -4.56 6.73 12.56
C ASP A 207 -3.24 7.37 12.13
N ARG A 208 -2.20 6.56 11.88
CA ARG A 208 -0.93 7.03 11.30
C ARG A 208 -1.13 7.60 9.90
N ILE A 209 -1.90 6.92 9.05
CA ILE A 209 -2.24 7.42 7.71
C ILE A 209 -3.01 8.73 7.82
N LYS A 210 -4.04 8.80 8.67
CA LYS A 210 -4.81 10.05 8.90
C LYS A 210 -3.91 11.17 9.40
N ALA A 211 -3.01 10.90 10.34
CA ALA A 211 -2.11 11.89 10.91
C ALA A 211 -1.11 12.42 9.87
N THR A 212 -0.53 11.57 9.03
CA THR A 212 0.31 12.00 7.89
C THR A 212 -0.49 12.89 6.94
N VAL A 213 -1.70 12.47 6.57
CA VAL A 213 -2.58 13.25 5.71
C VAL A 213 -2.85 14.64 6.31
N GLN A 214 -3.13 14.73 7.61
CA GLN A 214 -3.30 15.98 8.33
C GLN A 214 -2.01 16.81 8.43
N ARG A 215 -0.84 16.18 8.55
CA ARG A 215 0.45 16.87 8.60
C ARG A 215 0.81 17.50 7.25
N LEU A 216 0.68 16.74 6.16
CA LEU A 216 0.84 17.25 4.80
C LEU A 216 -0.10 18.43 4.52
N SER A 217 -1.27 18.41 5.15
CA SER A 217 -2.22 19.51 5.12
C SER A 217 -1.75 20.77 5.84
N GLY A 218 -0.95 20.62 6.90
CA GLY A 218 -0.42 21.73 7.67
C GLY A 218 0.76 22.42 6.96
N ILE A 219 1.60 21.66 6.27
CA ILE A 219 2.80 22.16 5.58
C ILE A 219 2.44 23.08 4.41
N THR A 220 1.31 22.83 3.77
CA THR A 220 0.77 23.60 2.65
C THR A 220 0.01 24.86 3.09
N ARG A 221 0.00 25.20 4.39
CA ARG A 221 -0.60 26.44 4.94
C ARG A 221 0.38 27.61 5.13
N GLN A 222 1.67 27.42 4.89
CA GLN A 222 2.68 28.49 4.85
C GLN A 222 2.92 28.91 3.40
#